data_AF-A0A0F9CT40-F1
#
_entry.id   AF-A0A0F9CT40-F1
#
_cell.length_a   1.000
_cell.length_b   1.000
_cell.length_c   1.000
_cell.angle_alpha   90.00
_cell.angle_beta   90.00
_cell.angle_gamma   90.00
#
_symmetry.space_group_name_H-M   'P 1'
#
loop_
_entity.id
_entity.type
_entity.pdbx_description
1 polymer ?
#
loop_
_entity_poly.entity_id
_entity_poly.type
_entity_poly.pdbx_seq_one_letter_code
_entity_poly.pdbx_strand_id
1 'polypeptide(L)'
;MIKKFCQYCKKELEFEKPQQFGAHVRNCAFYPYKKRANKKGAQKRILLYHPKNKYIFTCNCGNSYELFLTASQYKYKKYKKYCSSFCAHSFIKRKIRKPCTMCDKVIKRHADKFCSNKCQGVYNYKQYIEKWKKGELSGNRGDKISAHIRKYIFEKYNNTCAQCGWDRINKYSDKIPLEMHHIDGNCKNTIEKNLILLCPNCHSLTENYGGLNRGHGRSLRYKNINYAKDFLDF
;
A
#
# COMPACT_ATOMS: atom_id res chain seq x y z
N MET A 1 -16.88 17.10 38.30
CA MET A 1 -15.68 16.33 37.91
C MET A 1 -15.99 15.52 36.66
N ILE A 2 -15.16 15.56 35.61
CA ILE A 2 -15.39 14.75 34.39
C ILE A 2 -15.08 13.29 34.70
N LYS A 3 -16.12 12.46 34.81
CA LYS A 3 -15.99 11.00 34.90
C LYS A 3 -15.28 10.49 33.65
N LYS A 4 -14.26 9.66 33.84
CA LYS A 4 -13.52 9.04 32.75
C LYS A 4 -13.71 7.55 32.80
N PHE A 5 -13.91 6.93 31.66
CA PHE A 5 -14.19 5.49 31.57
C PHE A 5 -13.10 4.77 30.77
N CYS A 6 -12.81 3.52 31.15
CA CYS A 6 -11.90 2.65 30.42
C CYS A 6 -12.41 2.43 28.99
N GLN A 7 -11.56 2.66 27.98
CA GLN A 7 -11.97 2.49 26.57
C GLN A 7 -12.25 1.03 26.18
N TYR A 8 -11.82 0.07 27.01
CA TYR A 8 -12.07 -1.36 26.81
C TYR A 8 -13.29 -1.87 27.60
N CYS A 9 -13.21 -1.89 28.93
CA CYS A 9 -14.24 -2.50 29.80
C CYS A 9 -15.29 -1.50 30.33
N LYS A 10 -15.21 -0.23 29.94
CA LYS A 10 -16.15 0.83 30.32
C LYS A 10 -16.29 1.11 31.83
N LYS A 11 -15.48 0.48 32.69
CA LYS A 11 -15.40 0.83 34.12
C LYS A 11 -14.99 2.30 34.32
N GLU A 12 -15.63 2.96 35.28
CA GLU A 12 -15.22 4.29 35.73
C GLU A 12 -13.79 4.21 36.27
N LEU A 13 -12.96 5.17 35.86
CA LEU A 13 -11.56 5.23 36.22
C LEU A 13 -11.47 6.11 37.48
N GLU A 14 -11.31 5.47 38.64
CA GLU A 14 -11.03 6.14 39.91
C GLU A 14 -9.64 6.80 39.84
N PHE A 15 -9.64 8.11 39.61
CA PHE A 15 -8.43 8.91 39.43
C PHE A 15 -8.14 9.83 40.62
N GLU A 16 -8.55 9.46 41.83
CA GLU A 16 -8.55 10.40 42.94
C GLU A 16 -7.14 10.86 43.33
N LYS A 17 -6.16 9.96 43.43
CA LYS A 17 -4.80 10.30 43.91
C LYS A 17 -3.89 11.03 42.88
N PRO A 18 -3.86 10.67 41.58
CA PRO A 18 -3.05 11.37 40.58
C PRO A 18 -3.54 12.78 40.25
N GLN A 19 -4.85 13.02 40.37
CA GLN A 19 -5.43 14.34 40.13
C GLN A 19 -5.16 15.29 41.30
N GLN A 20 -5.13 14.77 42.54
CA GLN A 20 -4.75 15.52 43.74
C GLN A 20 -3.29 16.01 43.67
N PHE A 21 -2.32 15.18 43.24
CA PHE A 21 -0.93 15.63 43.06
C PHE A 21 -0.80 16.71 41.98
N GLY A 22 -1.40 16.49 40.81
CA GLY A 22 -1.37 17.47 39.72
C GLY A 22 -2.07 18.79 40.05
N ALA A 23 -3.17 18.75 40.82
CA ALA A 23 -3.84 19.95 41.34
C ALA A 23 -3.00 20.65 42.41
N HIS A 24 -2.40 19.90 43.34
CA HIS A 24 -1.54 20.41 44.39
C HIS A 24 -0.31 21.13 43.83
N VAL A 25 0.42 20.54 42.89
CA VAL A 25 1.62 21.17 42.28
C VAL A 25 1.27 22.47 41.53
N ARG A 26 0.07 22.58 40.94
CA ARG A 26 -0.37 23.80 40.25
C ARG A 26 -0.70 24.95 41.20
N ASN A 27 -1.13 24.62 42.42
CA ASN A 27 -1.63 25.59 43.40
C ASN A 27 -0.67 25.80 44.58
N CYS A 28 0.45 25.06 44.65
CA CYS A 28 1.41 25.14 45.74
C CYS A 28 2.25 26.44 45.65
N ALA A 29 2.17 27.27 46.70
CA ALA A 29 2.91 28.54 46.79
C ALA A 29 4.43 28.36 46.86
N PHE A 30 4.89 27.22 47.38
CA PHE A 30 6.31 26.85 47.50
C PHE A 30 6.88 26.24 46.20
N TYR A 31 6.13 26.27 45.09
CA TYR A 31 6.57 25.76 43.79
C TYR A 31 6.81 26.92 42.81
N PRO A 32 8.08 27.23 42.45
CA PRO A 32 8.46 28.50 41.82
C PRO A 32 8.11 28.65 40.33
N TYR A 33 7.52 27.65 39.67
CA TYR A 33 7.27 27.67 38.21
C TYR A 33 5.78 27.56 37.86
N LYS A 34 5.01 28.64 38.10
CA LYS A 34 3.57 28.74 37.80
C LYS A 34 3.21 28.71 36.30
N LYS A 35 4.17 28.72 35.35
CA LYS A 35 3.89 28.71 33.89
C LYS A 35 4.38 27.49 33.09
N ARG A 36 4.97 26.46 33.71
CA ARG A 36 5.36 25.21 33.02
C ARG A 36 5.11 23.97 33.90
N ALA A 37 3.85 23.68 34.18
CA ALA A 37 3.48 22.45 34.86
C ALA A 37 3.60 21.25 33.89
N ASN A 38 4.81 20.69 33.75
CA ASN A 38 5.13 19.30 33.37
C ASN A 38 6.58 19.20 32.92
N LYS A 39 7.55 18.93 33.81
CA LYS A 39 8.76 18.14 33.43
C LYS A 39 9.78 17.86 34.52
N LYS A 40 10.03 18.76 35.49
CA LYS A 40 11.32 18.72 36.22
C LYS A 40 11.29 18.85 37.75
N GLY A 41 10.15 19.11 38.39
CA GLY A 41 10.12 19.51 39.81
C GLY A 41 9.89 18.42 40.86
N ALA A 42 9.73 17.14 40.48
CA ALA A 42 9.62 16.08 41.47
C ALA A 42 10.99 15.45 41.71
N GLN A 43 11.59 15.68 42.88
CA GLN A 43 12.77 14.92 43.29
C GLN A 43 12.38 13.45 43.45
N LYS A 44 13.01 12.60 42.65
CA LYS A 44 12.75 11.17 42.56
C LYS A 44 13.40 10.47 43.77
N ARG A 45 12.65 10.22 44.85
CA ARG A 45 13.12 9.29 45.88
C ARG A 45 12.83 7.86 45.41
N ILE A 46 13.88 7.17 44.98
CA ILE A 46 13.88 5.72 44.80
C ILE A 46 13.93 5.14 46.21
N LEU A 47 12.85 4.49 46.66
CA LEU A 47 12.92 3.58 47.80
C LEU A 47 12.68 2.16 47.31
N LEU A 48 13.66 1.33 47.66
CA LEU A 48 13.79 -0.09 47.38
C LEU A 48 12.70 -0.89 48.12
N TYR A 49 12.34 -2.05 47.55
CA TYR A 49 11.50 -3.15 48.08
C TYR A 49 9.97 -3.09 47.88
N HIS A 50 9.54 -3.60 46.70
CA HIS A 50 8.24 -4.23 46.30
C HIS A 50 6.88 -3.50 46.52
N PRO A 51 5.83 -3.70 45.68
CA PRO A 51 5.73 -4.47 44.43
C PRO A 51 5.82 -3.55 43.20
N LYS A 52 6.35 -4.08 42.09
CA LYS A 52 6.66 -3.38 40.83
C LYS A 52 5.55 -2.39 40.46
N ASN A 53 5.85 -1.08 40.47
CA ASN A 53 5.06 0.07 39.97
C ASN A 53 4.51 1.07 41.00
N LYS A 54 4.80 0.98 42.30
CA LYS A 54 4.45 2.01 43.30
C LYS A 54 5.50 3.13 43.33
N TYR A 55 5.08 4.38 43.19
CA TYR A 55 5.93 5.58 43.23
C TYR A 55 5.36 6.59 44.21
N ILE A 56 6.19 7.09 45.12
CA ILE A 56 5.83 8.18 46.04
C ILE A 56 6.43 9.48 45.50
N PHE A 57 5.58 10.48 45.32
CA PHE A 57 5.96 11.82 44.88
C PHE A 57 5.75 12.81 46.02
N THR A 58 6.83 13.41 46.49
CA THR A 58 6.81 14.46 47.51
C THR A 58 6.95 15.83 46.85
N CYS A 59 6.02 16.74 47.15
CA CYS A 59 6.15 18.15 46.79
C CYS A 59 7.09 18.86 47.78
N ASN A 60 7.70 19.96 47.36
CA ASN A 60 8.61 20.76 48.20
C ASN A 60 7.92 21.39 49.42
N CYS A 61 6.59 21.42 49.47
CA CYS A 61 5.84 21.84 50.65
C CYS A 61 5.57 20.71 51.67
N GLY A 62 6.14 19.51 51.46
CA GLY A 62 6.01 18.36 52.38
C GLY A 62 4.91 17.35 52.03
N ASN A 63 3.96 17.69 51.14
CA ASN A 63 2.86 16.77 50.80
C ASN A 63 3.34 15.60 49.93
N SER A 64 2.89 14.39 50.28
CA SER A 64 3.28 13.13 49.63
C SER A 64 2.11 12.45 48.95
N TYR A 65 2.33 11.90 47.75
CA TYR A 65 1.30 11.25 46.94
C TYR A 65 1.78 9.90 46.42
N GLU A 66 0.97 8.87 46.61
CA GLU A 66 1.25 7.52 46.12
C GLU A 66 0.59 7.27 44.75
N LEU A 67 1.39 6.86 43.76
CA LEU A 67 0.96 6.58 42.40
C LEU A 67 1.40 5.18 41.95
N PHE A 68 0.52 4.46 41.26
CA PHE A 68 0.84 3.19 40.61
C PHE A 68 0.98 3.38 39.09
N LEU A 69 2.18 3.17 38.52
CA LEU A 69 2.46 3.38 37.09
C LEU A 69 3.43 2.35 36.52
N THR A 70 3.11 1.74 35.38
CA THR A 70 4.10 0.93 34.63
C THR A 70 5.16 1.81 33.95
N ALA A 71 6.38 1.29 33.75
CA ALA A 71 7.47 2.02 33.08
C ALA A 71 7.10 2.55 31.67
N SER A 72 6.29 1.79 30.93
CA SER A 72 5.79 2.19 29.61
C SER A 72 4.73 3.30 29.69
N GLN A 73 3.84 3.25 30.68
CA GLN A 73 2.86 4.33 30.92
C GLN A 73 3.55 5.65 31.29
N TYR A 74 4.66 5.58 32.04
CA TYR A 74 5.51 6.73 32.35
C TYR A 74 6.20 7.28 31.08
N LYS A 75 6.85 6.41 30.30
CA LYS A 75 7.60 6.78 29.08
C LYS A 75 6.74 7.45 28.01
N TYR A 76 5.51 6.99 27.80
CA TYR A 76 4.65 7.43 26.69
C TYR A 76 3.47 8.34 27.10
N LYS A 77 3.44 8.80 28.35
CA LYS A 77 2.40 9.72 28.87
C LYS A 77 0.95 9.25 28.70
N LYS A 78 0.70 7.94 28.72
CA LYS A 78 -0.64 7.33 28.46
C LYS A 78 -1.45 7.11 29.75
N TYR A 79 -1.55 8.13 30.59
CA TYR A 79 -2.05 7.98 31.96
C TYR A 79 -3.57 7.78 32.13
N LYS A 80 -4.37 7.68 31.04
CA LYS A 80 -5.84 7.91 31.15
C LYS A 80 -6.77 7.10 30.22
N LYS A 81 -6.32 6.02 29.56
CA LYS A 81 -7.15 5.31 28.56
C LYS A 81 -7.75 3.97 29.01
N TYR A 82 -7.11 3.26 29.94
CA TYR A 82 -7.48 1.89 30.32
C TYR A 82 -7.29 1.68 31.82
N CYS A 83 -8.15 0.87 32.45
CA CYS A 83 -8.10 0.58 33.89
C CYS A 83 -7.03 -0.46 34.28
N SER A 84 -6.45 -1.18 33.30
CA SER A 84 -5.40 -2.18 33.54
C SER A 84 -4.55 -2.42 32.28
N SER A 85 -3.39 -3.04 32.47
CA SER A 85 -2.55 -3.53 31.37
C SER A 85 -3.31 -4.53 30.49
N PHE A 86 -4.14 -5.39 31.09
CA PHE A 86 -5.04 -6.29 30.38
C PHE A 86 -5.98 -5.53 29.45
N CYS A 87 -6.70 -4.53 29.97
CA CYS A 87 -7.62 -3.71 29.17
C CYS A 87 -6.91 -2.99 28.01
N ALA A 88 -5.67 -2.54 28.21
CA ALA A 88 -4.87 -1.95 27.15
C ALA A 88 -4.53 -2.97 26.04
N HIS A 89 -4.10 -4.18 26.39
CA HIS A 89 -3.77 -5.23 25.42
C HIS A 89 -5.01 -5.72 24.68
N SER A 90 -6.11 -5.92 25.38
CA SER A 90 -7.36 -6.39 24.78
C SER A 90 -7.97 -5.34 23.84
N PHE A 91 -7.81 -4.04 24.13
CA PHE A 91 -8.18 -2.98 23.19
C PHE A 91 -7.31 -2.97 21.92
N ILE A 92 -6.01 -3.22 22.05
CA ILE A 92 -5.10 -3.32 20.89
C ILE A 92 -5.50 -4.52 20.01
N LYS A 93 -5.86 -5.67 20.61
CA LYS A 93 -6.36 -6.85 19.89
C LYS A 93 -7.72 -6.61 19.21
N ARG A 94 -8.58 -5.73 19.76
CA ARG A 94 -9.90 -5.37 19.22
C ARG A 94 -9.88 -4.42 18.02
N LYS A 95 -8.73 -3.90 17.57
CA LYS A 95 -8.71 -3.09 16.34
C LYS A 95 -9.22 -3.94 15.18
N ILE A 96 -10.46 -3.67 14.77
CA ILE A 96 -11.12 -4.29 13.62
C ILE A 96 -10.17 -4.11 12.44
N ARG A 97 -9.67 -5.23 11.94
CA ARG A 97 -8.77 -5.24 10.80
C ARG A 97 -9.61 -4.96 9.56
N LYS A 98 -9.14 -4.05 8.71
CA LYS A 98 -9.87 -3.64 7.50
C LYS A 98 -9.94 -4.82 6.50
N PRO A 99 -10.98 -4.89 5.66
CA PRO A 99 -11.02 -5.84 4.56
C PRO A 99 -9.96 -5.51 3.50
N CYS A 100 -9.53 -6.52 2.77
CA CYS A 100 -8.67 -6.39 1.60
C CYS A 100 -9.41 -5.67 0.49
N THR A 101 -8.79 -4.64 -0.10
CA THR A 101 -9.41 -3.83 -1.17
C THR A 101 -9.80 -4.64 -2.43
N MET A 102 -9.25 -5.85 -2.61
CA MET A 102 -9.47 -6.68 -3.82
C MET A 102 -10.39 -7.89 -3.59
N CYS A 103 -10.45 -8.44 -2.36
CA CYS A 103 -11.15 -9.71 -2.13
C CYS A 103 -11.86 -9.77 -0.77
N ASP A 104 -11.97 -8.63 -0.08
CA ASP A 104 -12.67 -8.42 1.19
C ASP A 104 -12.20 -9.26 2.40
N LYS A 105 -11.25 -10.18 2.20
CA LYS A 105 -10.61 -10.92 3.29
C LYS A 105 -9.91 -10.00 4.27
N VAL A 106 -10.03 -10.30 5.55
CA VAL A 106 -9.41 -9.53 6.63
C VAL A 106 -7.89 -9.47 6.46
N ILE A 107 -7.32 -8.27 6.47
CA ILE A 107 -5.87 -8.07 6.34
C ILE A 107 -5.12 -8.52 7.60
N LYS A 108 -3.82 -8.83 7.48
CA LYS A 108 -2.98 -9.25 8.61
C LYS A 108 -2.54 -8.07 9.47
N ARG A 109 -2.03 -6.99 8.85
CA ARG A 109 -1.57 -5.78 9.54
C ARG A 109 -2.47 -4.61 9.17
N HIS A 110 -2.74 -3.72 10.13
CA HIS A 110 -3.59 -2.54 9.89
C HIS A 110 -3.06 -1.59 8.80
N ALA A 111 -1.74 -1.58 8.55
CA ALA A 111 -1.13 -0.77 7.50
C ALA A 111 -1.26 -1.38 6.10
N ASP A 112 -1.61 -2.67 5.98
CA ASP A 112 -1.73 -3.32 4.69
C ASP A 112 -3.01 -2.87 3.96
N LYS A 113 -2.93 -2.67 2.64
CA LYS A 113 -4.12 -2.42 1.80
C LYS A 113 -4.72 -3.71 1.22
N PHE A 114 -3.90 -4.75 1.12
CA PHE A 114 -4.23 -6.03 0.50
C PHE A 114 -3.85 -7.19 1.42
N CYS A 115 -4.57 -8.31 1.32
CA CYS A 115 -4.26 -9.51 2.10
C CYS A 115 -3.03 -10.29 1.59
N SER A 116 -2.61 -10.05 0.35
CA SER A 116 -1.47 -10.73 -0.30
C SER A 116 -0.93 -9.93 -1.49
N ASN A 117 0.32 -10.20 -1.89
CA ASN A 117 0.93 -9.66 -3.11
C ASN A 117 0.14 -10.04 -4.36
N LYS A 118 -0.49 -11.23 -4.38
CA LYS A 118 -1.38 -11.65 -5.47
C LYS A 118 -2.57 -10.70 -5.62
N CYS A 119 -3.25 -10.38 -4.53
CA CYS A 119 -4.36 -9.43 -4.53
C CYS A 119 -3.93 -8.02 -4.96
N GLN A 120 -2.77 -7.57 -4.50
CA GLN A 120 -2.19 -6.30 -4.94
C GLN A 120 -1.91 -6.30 -6.45
N GLY A 121 -1.30 -7.37 -6.97
CA GLY A 121 -1.00 -7.50 -8.40
C GLY A 121 -2.26 -7.49 -9.27
N VAL A 122 -3.30 -8.23 -8.87
CA VAL A 122 -4.60 -8.25 -9.57
C VAL A 122 -5.25 -6.87 -9.56
N TYR A 123 -5.27 -6.19 -8.41
CA TYR A 123 -5.82 -4.85 -8.31
C TYR A 123 -5.07 -3.85 -9.22
N ASN A 124 -3.73 -3.86 -9.15
CA ASN A 124 -2.89 -2.99 -9.98
C ASN A 124 -3.09 -3.26 -11.47
N TYR A 125 -3.22 -4.53 -11.87
CA TYR A 125 -3.50 -4.91 -13.24
C TYR A 125 -4.84 -4.36 -13.73
N LYS A 126 -5.93 -4.55 -12.97
CA LYS A 126 -7.26 -4.03 -13.31
C LYS A 126 -7.23 -2.50 -13.46
N GLN A 127 -6.63 -1.80 -12.51
CA GLN A 127 -6.49 -0.35 -12.54
C GLN A 127 -5.67 0.15 -13.74
N TYR A 128 -4.58 -0.55 -14.09
CA TYR A 128 -3.78 -0.20 -15.27
C TYR A 128 -4.59 -0.33 -16.57
N ILE A 129 -5.32 -1.44 -16.74
CA ILE A 129 -6.15 -1.67 -17.93
C ILE A 129 -7.29 -0.65 -18.02
N GLU A 130 -7.97 -0.34 -16.93
CA GLU A 130 -9.03 0.69 -16.91
C GLU A 130 -8.50 2.06 -17.35
N LYS A 131 -7.36 2.50 -16.81
CA LYS A 131 -6.75 3.77 -17.17
C LYS A 131 -6.27 3.80 -18.62
N TRP A 132 -5.67 2.70 -19.10
CA TRP A 132 -5.26 2.57 -20.49
C TRP A 132 -6.45 2.64 -21.45
N LYS A 133 -7.56 1.95 -21.15
CA LYS A 133 -8.80 2.02 -21.96
C LYS A 133 -9.39 3.43 -22.05
N LYS A 134 -9.23 4.23 -21.00
CA LYS A 134 -9.63 5.65 -20.97
C LYS A 134 -8.67 6.57 -21.72
N GLY A 135 -7.52 6.08 -22.17
CA GLY A 135 -6.48 6.89 -22.81
C GLY A 135 -5.63 7.69 -21.82
N GLU A 136 -5.78 7.49 -20.50
CA GLU A 136 -5.02 8.22 -19.47
C GLU A 136 -3.56 7.75 -19.37
N LEU A 137 -3.26 6.54 -19.87
CA LEU A 137 -1.94 5.93 -19.85
C LEU A 137 -1.54 5.44 -21.25
N SER A 138 -0.29 5.70 -21.62
CA SER A 138 0.30 5.09 -22.81
C SER A 138 0.44 3.58 -22.61
N GLY A 139 0.05 2.81 -23.64
CA GLY A 139 0.17 1.37 -23.66
C GLY A 139 1.56 0.85 -23.99
N ASN A 140 2.49 1.75 -24.33
CA ASN A 140 3.82 1.39 -24.78
C ASN A 140 4.87 1.45 -23.67
N ARG A 141 5.84 0.53 -23.76
CA ARG A 141 7.12 0.54 -23.05
C ARG A 141 8.22 0.64 -24.10
N GLY A 142 8.63 1.86 -24.41
CA GLY A 142 9.47 2.14 -25.60
C GLY A 142 8.69 1.77 -26.86
N ASP A 143 9.29 0.98 -27.74
CA ASP A 143 8.69 0.54 -29.01
C ASP A 143 7.82 -0.72 -28.91
N LYS A 144 7.63 -1.25 -27.69
CA LYS A 144 6.88 -2.49 -27.46
C LYS A 144 5.63 -2.21 -26.63
N ILE A 145 4.56 -2.92 -26.95
CA ILE A 145 3.34 -2.93 -26.14
C ILE A 145 3.66 -3.50 -24.76
N SER A 146 3.07 -2.92 -23.71
CA SER A 146 3.23 -3.40 -22.34
C SER A 146 2.75 -4.84 -22.19
N ALA A 147 3.40 -5.60 -21.31
CA ALA A 147 3.01 -6.99 -21.04
C ALA A 147 1.57 -7.10 -20.49
N HIS A 148 1.08 -6.08 -19.79
CA HIS A 148 -0.29 -6.03 -19.28
C HIS A 148 -1.32 -5.96 -20.41
N ILE A 149 -1.07 -5.12 -21.41
CA ILE A 149 -1.95 -5.00 -22.58
C ILE A 149 -1.88 -6.25 -23.43
N ARG A 150 -0.67 -6.79 -23.65
CA ARG A 150 -0.52 -8.07 -24.33
C ARG A 150 -1.34 -9.17 -23.65
N LYS A 151 -1.23 -9.30 -22.32
CA LYS A 151 -2.05 -10.24 -21.55
C LYS A 151 -3.55 -9.99 -21.75
N TYR A 152 -4.00 -8.74 -21.63
CA TYR A 152 -5.41 -8.36 -21.80
C TYR A 152 -5.95 -8.72 -23.18
N ILE A 153 -5.20 -8.44 -24.25
CA ILE A 153 -5.61 -8.75 -25.63
C ILE A 153 -5.70 -10.26 -25.85
N PHE A 154 -4.75 -11.05 -25.34
CA PHE A 154 -4.83 -12.51 -25.39
C PHE A 154 -6.06 -13.06 -24.66
N GLU A 155 -6.36 -12.55 -23.47
CA GLU A 155 -7.58 -12.91 -22.72
C GLU A 155 -8.86 -12.49 -23.47
N LYS A 156 -8.88 -11.29 -24.06
CA LYS A 156 -10.03 -10.78 -24.82
C LYS A 156 -10.40 -11.65 -26.03
N TYR A 157 -9.40 -12.17 -26.74
CA TYR A 157 -9.60 -13.03 -27.91
C TYR A 157 -9.57 -14.53 -27.55
N ASN A 158 -9.66 -14.89 -26.26
CA ASN A 158 -9.62 -16.28 -25.78
C ASN A 158 -8.41 -17.09 -26.30
N ASN A 159 -7.27 -16.43 -26.52
CA ASN A 159 -6.09 -17.01 -27.16
C ASN A 159 -6.35 -17.63 -28.55
N THR A 160 -7.25 -17.04 -29.34
CA THR A 160 -7.55 -17.47 -30.72
C THR A 160 -7.27 -16.36 -31.72
N CYS A 161 -7.01 -16.72 -32.98
CA CYS A 161 -6.90 -15.75 -34.07
C CYS A 161 -8.26 -15.09 -34.31
N ALA A 162 -8.30 -13.76 -34.27
CA ALA A 162 -9.51 -12.98 -34.48
C ALA A 162 -10.11 -13.12 -35.90
N GLN A 163 -9.30 -13.53 -36.88
CA GLN A 163 -9.71 -13.61 -38.28
C GLN A 163 -10.14 -15.02 -38.70
N CYS A 164 -9.43 -16.06 -38.28
CA CYS A 164 -9.67 -17.44 -38.72
C CYS A 164 -9.94 -18.43 -37.59
N GLY A 165 -9.92 -17.98 -36.32
CA GLY A 165 -10.15 -18.84 -35.16
C GLY A 165 -9.00 -19.76 -34.77
N TRP A 166 -7.87 -19.73 -35.49
CA TRP A 166 -6.72 -20.61 -35.22
C TRP A 166 -6.15 -20.44 -33.80
N ASP A 167 -5.93 -21.56 -33.11
CA ASP A 167 -5.59 -21.62 -31.68
C ASP A 167 -4.64 -22.78 -31.33
N ARG A 168 -3.94 -23.37 -32.32
CA ARG A 168 -3.11 -24.56 -32.08
C ARG A 168 -1.90 -24.24 -31.21
N ILE A 169 -1.67 -25.08 -30.21
CA ILE A 169 -0.49 -25.01 -29.34
C ILE A 169 0.73 -25.54 -30.08
N ASN A 170 1.82 -24.77 -30.07
CA ASN A 170 3.13 -25.22 -30.53
C ASN A 170 3.74 -26.14 -29.46
N LYS A 171 3.96 -27.41 -29.82
CA LYS A 171 4.47 -28.48 -28.93
C LYS A 171 5.86 -28.22 -28.32
N TYR A 172 6.66 -27.32 -28.89
CA TYR A 172 8.00 -27.02 -28.40
C TYR A 172 8.04 -25.81 -27.43
N SER A 173 7.03 -24.94 -27.51
CA SER A 173 6.97 -23.72 -26.69
C SER A 173 5.80 -23.69 -25.71
N ASP A 174 4.90 -24.67 -25.79
CA ASP A 174 3.63 -24.78 -25.05
C ASP A 174 2.79 -23.51 -25.12
N LYS A 175 2.87 -22.81 -26.26
CA LYS A 175 2.16 -21.56 -26.52
C LYS A 175 1.46 -21.61 -27.87
N ILE A 176 0.35 -20.89 -27.96
CA ILE A 176 -0.30 -20.59 -29.23
C ILE A 176 0.46 -19.42 -29.86
N PRO A 177 1.13 -19.58 -31.02
CA PRO A 177 1.97 -18.55 -31.61
C PRO A 177 1.12 -17.50 -32.30
N LEU A 178 0.39 -16.71 -31.52
CA LEU A 178 -0.35 -15.55 -31.99
C LEU A 178 0.49 -14.28 -31.87
N GLU A 179 0.28 -13.40 -32.83
CA GLU A 179 0.95 -12.12 -32.96
C GLU A 179 -0.06 -10.99 -32.82
N MET A 180 0.40 -9.88 -32.23
CA MET A 180 -0.44 -8.71 -32.06
C MET A 180 -0.17 -7.75 -33.20
N HIS A 181 -1.22 -7.41 -33.93
CA HIS A 181 -1.18 -6.54 -35.10
C HIS A 181 -1.81 -5.18 -34.77
N HIS A 182 -1.23 -4.12 -35.33
CA HIS A 182 -1.78 -2.76 -35.26
C HIS A 182 -2.51 -2.51 -36.58
N ILE A 183 -3.82 -2.32 -36.52
CA ILE A 183 -4.67 -2.20 -37.72
C ILE A 183 -4.21 -1.01 -38.58
N ASP A 184 -3.89 0.12 -37.95
CA ASP A 184 -3.39 1.33 -38.62
C ASP A 184 -1.89 1.29 -38.98
N GLY A 185 -1.18 0.20 -38.69
CA GLY A 185 0.26 0.07 -38.91
C GLY A 185 1.15 0.87 -37.95
N ASN A 186 0.60 1.77 -37.13
CA ASN A 186 1.33 2.64 -36.22
C ASN A 186 1.53 1.99 -34.85
N CYS A 187 2.77 1.56 -34.57
CA CYS A 187 3.11 0.91 -33.30
C CYS A 187 2.95 1.82 -32.06
N LYS A 188 2.82 3.14 -32.24
CA LYS A 188 2.56 4.06 -31.14
C LYS A 188 1.09 4.08 -30.72
N ASN A 189 0.18 3.74 -31.64
CA ASN A 189 -1.24 3.73 -31.39
C ASN A 189 -1.67 2.43 -30.71
N THR A 190 -1.67 2.43 -29.39
CA THR A 190 -2.00 1.26 -28.57
C THR A 190 -3.42 1.28 -28.04
N ILE A 191 -4.35 2.01 -28.66
CA ILE A 191 -5.76 1.95 -28.21
C ILE A 191 -6.33 0.56 -28.45
N GLU A 192 -7.26 0.13 -27.61
CA GLU A 192 -7.83 -1.22 -27.68
C GLU A 192 -8.42 -1.55 -29.06
N LYS A 193 -9.06 -0.57 -29.72
CA LYS A 193 -9.66 -0.75 -31.05
C LYS A 193 -8.65 -0.93 -32.18
N ASN A 194 -7.40 -0.50 -31.98
CA ASN A 194 -6.34 -0.62 -32.98
C ASN A 194 -5.55 -1.93 -32.87
N LEU A 195 -5.80 -2.73 -31.83
CA LEU A 195 -5.07 -3.96 -31.56
C LEU A 195 -5.91 -5.19 -31.91
N ILE A 196 -5.37 -6.05 -32.77
CA ILE A 196 -5.98 -7.32 -33.14
C ILE A 196 -4.99 -8.47 -32.94
N LEU A 197 -5.50 -9.64 -32.56
CA LEU A 197 -4.70 -10.83 -32.33
C LEU A 197 -4.84 -11.78 -33.54
N LEU A 198 -3.74 -12.06 -34.23
CA LEU A 198 -3.73 -12.85 -35.46
C LEU A 198 -2.76 -14.03 -35.36
N CYS A 199 -3.04 -15.11 -36.08
CA CYS A 199 -2.04 -16.17 -36.30
C CYS A 199 -1.00 -15.70 -37.34
N PRO A 200 0.16 -16.37 -37.45
CA PRO A 200 1.24 -15.93 -38.34
C PRO A 200 0.79 -15.87 -39.80
N ASN A 201 -0.07 -16.79 -40.24
CA ASN A 201 -0.59 -16.85 -41.60
C ASN A 201 -1.57 -15.72 -41.91
N CYS A 202 -2.49 -15.39 -40.99
CA CYS A 202 -3.37 -14.23 -41.20
C CYS A 202 -2.60 -12.92 -41.08
N HIS A 203 -1.63 -12.85 -40.17
CA HIS A 203 -0.80 -11.67 -39.99
C HIS A 203 0.04 -11.37 -41.24
N SER A 204 0.57 -12.39 -41.92
CA SER A 204 1.33 -12.21 -43.16
C SER A 204 0.52 -11.67 -44.33
N LEU A 205 -0.81 -11.75 -44.26
CA LEU A 205 -1.74 -11.23 -45.28
C LEU A 205 -2.19 -9.79 -45.02
N THR A 206 -1.69 -9.15 -43.95
CA THR A 206 -2.04 -7.77 -43.62
C THR A 206 -1.22 -6.78 -44.46
N GLU A 207 -1.84 -5.66 -44.84
CA GLU A 207 -1.20 -4.60 -45.65
C GLU A 207 0.06 -4.02 -44.99
N ASN A 208 0.10 -4.04 -43.66
CA ASN A 208 1.20 -3.52 -42.84
C ASN A 208 2.17 -4.62 -42.36
N TYR A 209 2.22 -5.78 -43.02
CA TYR A 209 3.11 -6.86 -42.61
C TYR A 209 4.57 -6.61 -43.00
N GLY A 210 5.48 -6.80 -42.04
CA GLY A 210 6.92 -6.82 -42.29
C GLY A 210 7.44 -5.56 -42.99
N GLY A 211 8.03 -5.74 -44.17
CA GLY A 211 8.61 -4.67 -44.99
C GLY A 211 7.59 -3.76 -45.67
N LEU A 212 6.32 -4.18 -45.77
CA LEU A 212 5.24 -3.37 -46.36
C LEU A 212 4.95 -2.13 -45.51
N ASN A 213 5.18 -2.20 -44.20
CA ASN A 213 5.00 -1.09 -43.26
C ASN A 213 6.24 -0.16 -43.16
N ARG A 214 6.96 0.03 -44.27
CA ARG A 214 8.13 0.91 -44.32
C ARG A 214 7.70 2.37 -44.12
N GLY A 215 8.43 3.11 -43.29
CA GLY A 215 8.11 4.52 -42.97
C GLY A 215 7.12 4.71 -41.82
N HIS A 216 6.22 3.76 -41.57
CA HIS A 216 5.23 3.83 -40.50
C HIS A 216 5.50 2.86 -39.33
N GLY A 217 6.44 1.92 -39.51
CA GLY A 217 6.92 1.02 -38.49
C GLY A 217 7.86 1.64 -37.44
N ARG A 218 8.56 0.77 -36.70
CA ARG A 218 9.46 1.15 -35.61
C ARG A 218 10.75 1.81 -36.14
N SER A 219 10.74 3.13 -36.26
CA SER A 219 11.86 3.91 -36.82
C SER A 219 13.21 3.67 -36.14
N LEU A 220 13.23 3.38 -34.84
CA LEU A 220 14.45 3.05 -34.10
C LEU A 220 15.16 1.78 -34.61
N ARG A 221 14.47 0.85 -35.28
CA ARG A 221 15.10 -0.32 -35.90
C ARG A 221 15.88 -0.01 -37.18
N TYR A 222 15.58 1.11 -37.83
CA TYR A 222 16.16 1.47 -39.12
C TYR A 222 17.28 2.52 -39.01
N LYS A 223 17.51 3.10 -37.81
CA LYS A 223 18.53 4.15 -37.59
C LYS A 223 19.98 3.69 -37.82
N ASN A 224 20.24 2.38 -37.89
CA ASN A 224 21.57 1.83 -38.13
C ASN A 224 21.77 1.23 -39.54
N ILE A 225 20.81 1.39 -40.47
CA ILE A 225 20.91 0.85 -41.84
C ILE A 225 21.42 1.95 -42.78
N ASN A 226 22.59 2.50 -42.50
CA ASN A 226 23.34 3.33 -43.45
C ASN A 226 24.50 2.55 -44.12
N TYR A 227 24.63 1.24 -43.86
CA TYR A 227 25.72 0.40 -44.41
C TYR A 227 25.27 -0.61 -45.48
N ALA A 228 24.01 -0.59 -45.91
CA ALA A 228 23.48 -1.57 -46.87
C ALA A 228 22.75 -0.90 -48.05
N LYS A 229 23.30 0.19 -48.58
CA LYS A 229 22.85 0.78 -49.84
C LYS A 229 23.56 0.21 -51.08
N ASP A 230 24.56 -0.66 -50.91
CA ASP A 230 25.42 -1.12 -52.02
C ASP A 230 25.11 -2.52 -52.57
N PHE A 231 24.07 -3.21 -52.11
CA PHE A 231 23.75 -4.54 -52.62
C PHE A 231 22.25 -4.80 -52.64
N LEU A 232 21.54 -4.31 -53.65
CA LEU A 232 20.30 -4.94 -54.16
C LEU A 232 20.02 -4.39 -55.58
N ASP A 233 20.83 -4.80 -56.55
CA ASP A 233 20.33 -5.16 -57.88
C ASP A 233 20.36 -6.69 -57.93
N PHE A 234 19.21 -7.35 -57.75
CA PHE A 234 18.83 -8.68 -58.23
C PHE A 234 17.38 -8.96 -57.86
#